data_AF-A0AA43Z364-F1
#
_entry.id   AF-A0AA43Z364-F1
#
_cell.length_a   1.000
_cell.length_b   1.000
_cell.length_c   1.000
_cell.angle_alpha   90.00
_cell.angle_beta   90.00
_cell.angle_gamma   90.00
#
_symmetry.space_group_name_H-M   'P 1'
#
loop_
_entity.id
_entity.type
_entity.pdbx_description
1 polymer ?
#
loop_
_entity_poly.entity_id
_entity_poly.type
_entity_poly.pdbx_seq_one_letter_code
_entity_poly.pdbx_strand_id
1 'polypeptide(L)' 'MPPEPPQEGECCEGGCGEACVWEQYHEARAEYARALAEWQAHHAREPEGQG' A
#
# COMPACT_ATOMS: atom_id res chain seq x y z
N MET A 1 -7.91 0.98 2.01
CA MET A 1 -7.35 2.35 1.97
C MET A 1 -5.85 2.23 1.74
N PRO A 2 -5.16 3.22 1.12
CA PRO A 2 -3.70 3.19 1.00
C PRO A 2 -3.06 3.22 2.40
N PRO A 3 -1.92 2.53 2.61
CA PRO A 3 -1.20 2.61 3.86
C PRO A 3 -0.60 4.01 4.04
N GLU A 4 -0.62 4.50 5.28
CA GLU A 4 -0.07 5.79 5.65
C GLU A 4 1.45 5.68 5.88
N PRO A 5 2.24 6.70 5.48
CA PRO A 5 3.67 6.69 5.73
C PRO A 5 3.97 6.77 7.23
N PRO A 6 5.05 6.10 7.70
CA PRO A 6 5.55 6.26 9.06
C PRO A 6 5.90 7.72 9.34
N GLN A 7 5.64 8.17 10.56
CA GLN A 7 6.05 9.50 11.03
C GLN A 7 7.51 9.51 11.46
N GLU A 8 8.07 10.72 11.57
CA GLU A 8 9.49 10.97 11.92
C GLU A 8 9.88 10.36 13.29
N GLY A 9 8.92 10.13 14.20
CA GLY A 9 9.17 9.48 15.50
C GLY A 9 8.95 7.97 15.54
N GLU A 10 8.45 7.36 14.47
CA GLU A 10 8.20 5.91 14.40
C GLU A 10 9.43 5.15 13.89
N CYS A 11 10.31 5.83 13.16
CA CYS A 11 11.60 5.29 12.77
C CYS A 11 12.61 5.56 13.89
N CYS A 12 13.28 4.52 14.39
CA CYS A 12 14.33 4.68 15.40
C CYS A 12 15.62 5.32 14.83
N GLU A 13 15.78 5.36 13.50
CA GLU A 13 16.91 5.92 12.72
C GLU A 13 18.32 5.39 13.08
N GLY A 14 18.46 4.59 14.14
CA GLY A 14 19.71 4.08 14.69
C GLY A 14 20.09 2.67 14.25
N GLY A 15 19.53 2.18 13.14
CA GLY A 15 19.68 0.80 12.67
C GLY A 15 18.48 -0.05 13.08
N CYS A 16 17.37 0.12 12.37
CA CYS A 16 16.29 -0.85 12.43
C CYS A 16 16.81 -2.14 11.78
N GLY A 17 16.93 -3.22 12.54
CA GLY A 17 17.18 -4.55 11.98
C GLY A 17 15.97 -5.05 11.18
N GLU A 18 15.54 -6.29 11.39
CA GLU A 18 14.42 -6.93 10.67
C GLU A 18 13.04 -6.28 10.90
N ALA A 19 12.92 -5.28 11.77
CA ALA A 19 11.66 -4.59 12.10
C ALA A 19 11.63 -3.13 11.61
N CYS A 20 12.19 -2.85 10.43
CA CYS A 20 12.18 -1.52 9.84
C CYS A 20 10.75 -1.09 9.44
N VAL A 21 10.25 -0.01 10.06
CA VAL A 21 8.90 0.52 9.78
C VAL A 21 8.74 0.95 8.32
N TRP A 22 9.83 1.44 7.70
CA TRP A 22 9.84 1.81 6.29
C TRP A 22 9.73 0.60 5.37
N GLU A 23 10.41 -0.51 5.71
CA GLU A 23 10.33 -1.75 4.93
C GLU A 23 8.91 -2.32 4.95
N GLN A 24 8.29 -2.40 6.13
CA GLN A 24 6.90 -2.82 6.29
C GLN A 24 5.93 -1.90 5.52
N TYR A 25 6.14 -0.58 5.59
CA TYR A 25 5.35 0.37 4.82
C TYR A 25 5.47 0.16 3.31
N HIS A 26 6.68 -0.05 2.80
CA HIS A 26 6.91 -0.27 1.37
C HIS A 26 6.29 -1.58 0.88
N GLU A 27 6.39 -2.66 1.67
CA GLU A 27 5.73 -3.92 1.37
C GLU A 27 4.20 -3.75 1.31
N ALA A 28 3.62 -3.15 2.35
CA ALA A 28 2.18 -2.88 2.40
C ALA A 28 1.72 -1.99 1.22
N ARG A 29 2.55 -1.03 0.80
CA ARG A 29 2.27 -0.20 -0.38
C ARG A 29 2.29 -0.97 -1.68
N ALA A 30 3.24 -1.88 -1.85
CA ALA A 30 3.34 -2.70 -3.04
C ALA A 30 2.09 -3.60 -3.16
N GLU A 31 1.68 -4.25 -2.07
CA GLU A 31 0.48 -5.07 -2.04
C GLU A 31 -0.79 -4.26 -2.31
N TYR A 32 -0.92 -3.08 -1.68
CA TYR A 32 -2.05 -2.19 -1.96
C TYR A 32 -2.11 -1.77 -3.44
N ALA A 33 -0.97 -1.43 -4.05
CA ALA A 33 -0.92 -1.04 -5.46
C ALA A 33 -1.33 -2.18 -6.39
N ARG A 34 -0.92 -3.43 -6.08
CA ARG A 34 -1.34 -4.63 -6.82
C ARG A 34 -2.84 -4.83 -6.74
N ALA A 35 -3.40 -4.85 -5.52
CA ALA A 35 -4.83 -5.03 -5.31
C ALA A 35 -5.66 -3.92 -5.97
N LEU A 36 -5.17 -2.66 -5.93
CA LEU A 36 -5.83 -1.54 -6.60
C LEU A 36 -5.83 -1.71 -8.11
N ALA A 37 -4.72 -2.16 -8.72
CA ALA A 37 -4.65 -2.39 -10.16
C ALA A 37 -5.61 -3.51 -10.60
N GLU A 38 -5.71 -4.60 -9.84
CA GLU A 38 -6.68 -5.67 -10.08
C GLU A 38 -8.11 -5.13 -10.01
N TRP A 39 -8.45 -4.42 -8.94
CA TRP A 39 -9.76 -3.79 -8.78
C TRP A 39 -10.08 -2.85 -9.96
N GLN A 40 -9.15 -1.98 -10.35
CA GLN A 40 -9.33 -1.08 -11.49
C GLN A 40 -9.53 -1.83 -12.81
N ALA A 41 -8.79 -2.91 -13.05
CA ALA A 41 -8.94 -3.72 -14.26
C ALA A 41 -10.31 -4.42 -14.34
N HIS A 42 -10.84 -4.88 -13.20
CA HIS A 42 -12.19 -5.43 -13.11
C HIS A 42 -13.25 -4.36 -13.35
N HIS A 43 -13.11 -3.19 -12.73
CA HIS A 43 -14.06 -2.08 -12.88
C HIS A 43 -13.98 -1.37 -14.23
N ALA A 44 -12.83 -1.41 -14.92
CA ALA A 44 -12.68 -0.91 -16.29
C ALA A 44 -13.25 -1.87 -17.35
N ARG A 45 -13.48 -3.14 -16.98
CA ARG A 45 -14.05 -4.18 -17.86
C ARG A 45 -15.57 -4.32 -17.76
N GLU A 46 -16.21 -3.58 -16.86
CA GLU A 46 -17.66 -3.39 -16.83
C GLU A 46 -18.00 -2.20 -17.75
N PRO A 47 -18.39 -2.39 -19.02
CA PRO A 47 -19.01 -1.31 -19.76
C PRO A 47 -20.35 -1.02 -19.09
N GLU A 48 -20.56 0.25 -18.75
CA GLU A 48 -21.79 0.86 -18.26
C GLU A 48 -23.03 -0.05 -18.12
N GLY A 49 -23.44 -0.25 -16.88
CA GLY A 49 -24.84 -0.08 -16.54
C GLY A 49 -25.41 -1.15 -15.65
N GLN A 50 -25.54 -0.86 -14.35
CA GLN A 50 -26.60 -1.37 -13.47
C GLN A 50 -26.84 -0.41 -12.30
N GLY A 51 -27.90 0.40 -12.39
CA GLY A 51 -28.79 0.82 -11.27
C GLY A 51 -28.31 1.86 -10.27
#